data_AF-A0A559M5Y9-F1
#
_entry.id   AF-A0A559M5Y9-F1
#
_cell.length_a   1.000
_cell.length_b   1.000
_cell.length_c   1.000
_cell.angle_alpha   90.00
_cell.angle_beta   90.00
_cell.angle_gamma   90.00
#
_symmetry.space_group_name_H-M   'P 1'
#
loop_
_entity.id
_entity.type
_entity.pdbx_description
1 polymer ?
#
loop_
_entity_poly.entity_id
_entity_poly.type
_entity_poly.pdbx_seq_one_letter_code
_entity_poly.pdbx_strand_id
1 'polypeptide(L)'
;MLTLDSILRESMRLWGFVSRGVLKTVVVKTGIYLPDGTHIPYRTKIGIHAYPLHHDADFYPNPTEFDGLRFCKPPTNKDGTSDNHPENMLGKENGIPLVTTSASFMGFSHGKHA
;
A
#
# COMPACT_ATOMS: atom_id res chain seq x y z
N MET A 1 19.85 4.93 0.65
CA MET A 1 20.62 3.68 0.77
C MET A 1 19.67 2.55 0.46
N LEU A 2 19.82 1.88 -0.67
CA LEU A 2 18.80 1.00 -1.25
C LEU A 2 18.33 -0.16 -0.35
N THR A 3 19.28 -0.83 0.30
CA THR A 3 19.03 -1.95 1.20
C THR A 3 18.46 -1.50 2.54
N LEU A 4 18.94 -0.38 3.08
CA LEU A 4 18.41 0.21 4.32
C LEU A 4 16.95 0.61 4.14
N ASP A 5 16.64 1.30 3.04
CA ASP A 5 15.27 1.70 2.71
C ASP A 5 14.36 0.47 2.59
N SER A 6 14.82 -0.61 1.94
CA SER A 6 14.06 -1.87 1.83
C SER A 6 13.81 -2.52 3.19
N ILE A 7 14.81 -2.60 4.06
CA ILE A 7 14.68 -3.18 5.41
C ILE A 7 13.67 -2.38 6.26
N LEU A 8 13.75 -1.05 6.23
CA LEU A 8 12.82 -0.19 6.95
C LEU A 8 11.40 -0.33 6.40
N ARG A 9 11.27 -0.41 5.08
CA ARG A 9 9.99 -0.58 4.38
C ARG A 9 9.34 -1.93 4.70
N GLU A 10 10.10 -3.02 4.72
CA GLU A 10 9.60 -4.35 5.11
C GLU A 10 9.19 -4.41 6.58
N SER A 11 9.96 -3.75 7.46
CA SER A 11 9.59 -3.60 8.86
C SER A 11 8.23 -2.91 9.02
N MET A 12 7.99 -1.85 8.23
CA MET A 12 6.71 -1.14 8.20
C MET A 12 5.57 -1.96 7.58
N ARG A 13 5.85 -2.86 6.62
CA ARG A 13 4.83 -3.73 6.02
C ARG A 13 4.30 -4.74 7.04
N LEU A 14 5.19 -5.44 7.74
CA LEU A 14 4.80 -6.47 8.70
C LEU A 14 4.20 -5.88 9.98
N TRP A 15 4.86 -4.86 10.54
CA TRP A 15 4.53 -4.34 11.87
C TRP A 15 4.53 -2.80 11.90
N GLY A 16 3.93 -2.19 10.89
CA GLY A 16 3.76 -0.75 10.80
C GLY A 16 2.93 -0.18 11.94
N PHE A 17 3.30 1.01 12.41
CA PHE A 17 2.57 1.74 13.44
C PHE A 17 1.23 2.30 12.94
N VAL A 18 1.08 2.50 11.62
CA VAL A 18 -0.18 2.93 10.99
C VAL A 18 -0.92 1.71 10.44
N SER A 19 -1.85 1.16 11.23
CA SER A 19 -2.71 0.07 10.74
C SER A 19 -3.83 0.55 9.82
N ARG A 20 -4.31 1.80 10.01
CA ARG A 20 -5.38 2.41 9.20
C ARG A 20 -4.84 3.57 8.36
N GLY A 21 -4.64 3.33 7.07
CA GLY A 21 -4.32 4.34 6.07
C GLY A 21 -5.56 5.06 5.54
N VAL A 22 -5.35 6.20 4.88
CA VAL A 22 -6.37 6.99 4.17
C VAL A 22 -7.64 7.24 5.00
N LEU A 23 -7.54 8.02 6.06
CA LEU A 23 -8.69 8.41 6.88
C LEU A 23 -9.37 9.67 6.30
N LYS A 24 -10.63 9.55 5.90
CA LYS A 24 -11.43 10.66 5.36
C LYS A 24 -12.83 10.68 5.98
N THR A 25 -13.45 11.85 5.99
CA THR A 25 -14.84 12.03 6.40
C THR A 25 -15.63 12.54 5.21
N VAL A 26 -16.80 11.96 4.95
CA VAL A 26 -17.71 12.47 3.91
C VAL A 26 -18.26 13.82 4.35
N VAL A 27 -17.86 14.88 3.64
CA VAL A 27 -18.30 16.26 3.95
C VAL A 27 -19.48 16.74 3.09
N VAL A 28 -19.78 16.03 2.00
CA VAL A 28 -20.93 16.33 1.15
C VAL A 28 -22.21 15.95 1.89
N LYS A 29 -23.15 16.92 2.03
CA LYS A 29 -24.38 16.74 2.82
C LYS A 29 -25.29 15.63 2.29
N THR A 30 -25.29 15.39 0.98
CA THR A 30 -26.07 14.32 0.34
C THR A 30 -25.41 12.93 0.43
N GLY A 31 -24.23 12.84 1.05
CA GLY A 31 -23.39 11.64 0.95
C GLY A 31 -22.71 11.50 -0.41
N ILE A 32 -22.10 10.34 -0.64
CA ILE A 32 -21.44 9.97 -1.90
C ILE A 32 -21.88 8.57 -2.34
N TYR A 33 -21.79 8.26 -3.62
CA TYR A 33 -22.01 6.93 -4.16
C TYR A 33 -20.68 6.35 -4.66
N LEU A 34 -20.41 5.10 -4.33
CA LEU A 34 -19.30 4.34 -4.88
C LEU A 34 -19.66 3.79 -6.28
N PRO A 35 -18.67 3.38 -7.11
CA PRO A 35 -18.93 2.82 -8.43
C PRO A 35 -19.83 1.58 -8.44
N ASP A 36 -19.88 0.84 -7.34
CA ASP A 36 -20.75 -0.33 -7.15
C ASP A 36 -22.20 0.04 -6.74
N GLY A 37 -22.50 1.35 -6.63
CA GLY A 37 -23.80 1.87 -6.23
C GLY A 37 -23.98 2.04 -4.72
N THR A 38 -22.99 1.67 -3.89
CA THR A 38 -23.08 1.81 -2.43
C THR A 38 -23.16 3.29 -2.05
N HIS A 39 -24.20 3.67 -1.29
CA HIS A 39 -24.33 5.02 -0.74
C HIS A 39 -23.61 5.15 0.60
N ILE A 40 -22.76 6.17 0.72
CA ILE A 40 -22.07 6.52 1.96
C ILE A 40 -22.61 7.85 2.49
N PRO A 41 -23.27 7.86 3.66
CA PRO A 41 -23.87 9.06 4.22
C PRO A 41 -22.88 10.16 4.60
N TYR A 42 -23.40 11.38 4.74
CA TYR A 42 -22.69 12.51 5.33
C TYR A 42 -22.15 12.17 6.72
N ARG A 43 -20.94 12.66 7.03
CA ARG A 43 -20.17 12.42 8.28
C ARG A 43 -19.66 10.99 8.49
N THR A 44 -19.89 10.07 7.55
CA THR A 44 -19.27 8.76 7.60
C THR A 44 -17.75 8.91 7.51
N LYS A 45 -17.03 8.20 8.40
CA LYS A 45 -15.57 8.10 8.38
C LYS A 45 -15.19 6.87 7.57
N ILE A 46 -14.36 7.08 6.55
CA ILE A 46 -13.85 6.05 5.66
C ILE A 46 -12.36 5.90 5.95
N GLY A 47 -11.89 4.66 5.97
CA GLY A 47 -10.48 4.31 6.19
C GLY A 47 -10.14 3.02 5.46
N ILE A 48 -8.88 2.85 5.11
CA ILE A 48 -8.35 1.61 4.54
C ILE A 48 -7.46 0.94 5.58
N HIS A 49 -7.66 -0.36 5.81
CA HIS A 49 -6.83 -1.11 6.72
C HIS A 49 -5.60 -1.64 5.99
N ALA A 50 -4.42 -1.13 6.32
CA ALA A 50 -3.15 -1.49 5.68
C ALA A 50 -2.71 -2.91 6.06
N TYR A 51 -2.96 -3.34 7.30
CA TYR A 51 -2.52 -4.65 7.80
C TYR A 51 -2.95 -5.84 6.92
N PRO A 52 -4.24 -6.06 6.61
CA PRO A 52 -4.68 -7.21 5.81
C PRO A 52 -4.09 -7.16 4.41
N LEU A 53 -4.03 -5.97 3.81
CA LEU A 53 -3.42 -5.77 2.49
C LEU A 53 -1.92 -6.10 2.49
N HIS A 54 -1.20 -5.66 3.52
CA HIS A 54 0.22 -5.95 3.70
C HIS A 54 0.48 -7.43 3.94
N HIS A 55 -0.48 -8.17 4.49
CA HIS A 55 -0.38 -9.60 4.77
C HIS A 55 -1.11 -10.47 3.73
N ASP A 56 -1.56 -9.88 2.63
CA ASP A 56 -2.26 -10.58 1.57
C ASP A 56 -1.24 -11.19 0.59
N ALA A 57 -1.32 -12.51 0.41
CA ALA A 57 -0.45 -13.27 -0.47
C ALA A 57 -0.64 -12.90 -1.95
N ASP A 58 -1.74 -12.24 -2.29
CA ASP A 58 -2.01 -11.75 -3.64
C ASP A 58 -1.13 -10.56 -4.01
N PHE A 59 -0.70 -9.78 -3.01
CA PHE A 59 0.18 -8.61 -3.18
C PHE A 59 1.61 -8.86 -2.71
N TYR A 60 1.80 -9.71 -1.70
CA TYR A 60 3.09 -10.00 -1.09
C TYR A 60 3.30 -11.52 -0.94
N PRO A 61 4.10 -12.16 -1.80
CA PRO A 61 4.46 -13.57 -1.63
C PRO A 61 5.12 -13.84 -0.27
N ASN A 62 4.76 -14.95 0.37
CA ASN A 62 5.14 -15.25 1.76
C ASN A 62 4.89 -14.05 2.69
N PRO A 63 3.62 -13.62 2.84
CA PRO A 63 3.30 -12.31 3.42
C PRO A 63 3.65 -12.20 4.91
N THR A 64 3.77 -13.31 5.63
CA THR A 64 4.14 -13.33 7.05
C THR A 64 5.64 -13.41 7.29
N GLU A 65 6.44 -13.63 6.23
CA GLU A 65 7.90 -13.71 6.32
C GLU A 65 8.53 -12.33 6.14
N PHE A 66 9.58 -12.06 6.93
CA PHE A 66 10.42 -10.89 6.77
C PHE A 66 11.45 -11.12 5.67
N ASP A 67 11.31 -10.42 4.56
CA ASP A 67 12.33 -10.34 3.51
C ASP A 67 12.86 -8.90 3.41
N GLY A 68 14.00 -8.64 4.05
CA GLY A 68 14.61 -7.32 4.10
C GLY A 68 15.03 -6.77 2.73
N LEU A 69 15.12 -7.61 1.69
CA LEU A 69 15.47 -7.21 0.33
C LEU A 69 14.29 -7.27 -0.65
N ARG A 70 13.07 -7.48 -0.14
CA ARG A 70 11.83 -7.55 -0.92
C ARG A 70 11.64 -6.37 -1.88
N PHE A 71 12.06 -5.18 -1.46
CA PHE A 71 11.89 -3.94 -2.22
C PHE A 71 13.16 -3.50 -2.97
N CYS A 72 14.21 -4.32 -2.96
CA CYS A 72 15.39 -4.12 -3.80
C CYS A 72 15.20 -4.70 -5.21
N LYS A 73 14.23 -5.60 -5.41
CA LYS A 73 13.93 -6.23 -6.69
C LYS A 73 12.69 -5.60 -7.32
N PRO A 74 12.58 -5.59 -8.65
CA PRO A 74 11.33 -5.23 -9.30
C PRO A 74 10.22 -6.20 -8.89
N PRO A 75 8.99 -5.72 -8.67
CA PRO A 75 7.86 -6.57 -8.33
C PRO A 75 7.61 -7.59 -9.44
N THR A 76 7.34 -8.82 -9.03
CA THR A 76 7.07 -9.96 -9.90
C THR A 76 5.64 -10.43 -9.66
N ASN A 77 4.92 -10.69 -10.74
CA ASN A 77 3.62 -11.35 -10.69
C ASN A 77 3.77 -12.75 -10.08
N LYS A 78 2.65 -13.33 -9.67
CA LYS A 78 2.55 -14.73 -9.20
C LYS A 78 3.17 -15.75 -10.17
N ASP A 79 3.15 -15.44 -11.46
CA ASP A 79 3.71 -16.29 -12.53
C ASP A 79 5.22 -16.04 -12.78
N GLY A 80 5.89 -15.26 -11.94
CA GLY A 80 7.30 -14.91 -12.06
C GLY A 80 7.62 -13.87 -13.16
N THR A 81 6.62 -13.41 -13.90
CA THR A 81 6.77 -12.33 -14.90
C THR A 81 6.86 -10.98 -14.21
N SER A 82 7.52 -9.99 -14.83
CA SER A 82 7.55 -8.61 -14.31
C SER A 82 6.13 -8.07 -14.12
N ASP A 83 5.80 -7.63 -12.91
CA ASP A 83 4.55 -6.89 -12.68
C ASP A 83 4.72 -5.48 -13.24
N ASN A 84 4.01 -5.19 -14.33
CA ASN A 84 4.07 -3.90 -15.03
C ASN A 84 3.01 -2.90 -14.54
N HIS A 85 2.36 -3.14 -13.39
CA HIS A 85 1.42 -2.17 -12.83
C HIS A 85 2.14 -0.84 -12.58
N PRO A 86 1.62 0.31 -13.05
CA PRO A 86 2.36 1.58 -13.06
C PRO A 86 2.81 2.06 -11.67
N GLU A 87 2.10 1.67 -10.60
CA GLU A 87 2.51 1.96 -9.22
C GLU A 87 3.67 1.09 -8.72
N ASN A 88 3.81 -0.10 -9.31
CA ASN A 88 4.86 -1.09 -9.07
C ASN A 88 6.09 -0.85 -9.99
N MET A 89 6.00 0.11 -10.92
CA MET A 89 7.11 0.58 -11.76
C MET A 89 8.02 1.62 -11.08
N LEU A 90 7.62 2.18 -9.93
CA LEU A 90 8.45 3.09 -9.15
C LEU A 90 9.65 2.32 -8.57
N GLY A 91 10.85 2.54 -9.11
CA GLY A 91 12.08 1.91 -8.61
C GLY A 91 12.62 0.74 -9.45
N LYS A 92 12.16 0.60 -10.70
CA LYS A 92 12.50 -0.52 -11.62
C LYS A 92 14.01 -0.82 -11.76
N GLU A 93 14.88 0.18 -11.55
CA GLU A 93 16.34 0.02 -11.64
C GLU A 93 17.08 0.26 -10.32
N ASN A 94 16.45 0.92 -9.32
CA ASN A 94 17.13 1.41 -8.11
C ASN A 94 16.36 1.10 -6.81
N GLY A 95 15.46 0.10 -6.84
CA GLY A 95 14.58 -0.27 -5.73
C GLY A 95 13.63 0.84 -5.29
N ILE A 96 12.80 0.53 -4.30
CA ILE A 96 11.74 1.45 -3.86
C ILE A 96 12.17 2.20 -2.60
N PRO A 97 12.25 3.56 -2.65
CA PRO A 97 12.56 4.36 -1.46
C PRO A 97 11.53 4.14 -0.34
N LEU A 98 11.96 4.35 0.90
CA LEU A 98 11.11 4.14 2.08
C LEU A 98 9.80 4.95 2.01
N VAL A 99 9.89 6.21 1.58
CA VAL A 99 8.77 7.18 1.61
C VAL A 99 7.77 7.00 0.47
N THR A 100 8.06 6.14 -0.51
CA THR A 100 7.17 5.95 -1.67
C THR A 100 5.94 5.13 -1.27
N THR A 101 4.76 5.72 -1.40
CA THR A 101 3.48 5.02 -1.11
C THR A 101 2.84 4.50 -2.40
N SER A 102 2.01 3.47 -2.29
CA SER A 102 1.22 2.89 -3.39
C SER A 102 -0.14 2.42 -2.87
N ALA A 103 -1.02 1.95 -3.76
CA ALA A 103 -2.27 1.34 -3.31
C ALA A 103 -2.00 0.08 -2.46
N SER A 104 -0.90 -0.63 -2.74
CA SER A 104 -0.43 -1.84 -2.03
C SER A 104 0.47 -1.57 -0.82
N PHE A 105 1.05 -0.37 -0.68
CA PHE A 105 1.95 0.02 0.42
C PHE A 105 1.56 1.39 1.01
N MET A 106 0.86 1.37 2.14
CA MET A 106 0.35 2.57 2.83
C MET A 106 1.12 2.94 4.11
N GLY A 107 2.44 2.79 4.12
CA GLY A 107 3.27 3.13 5.30
C GLY A 107 3.14 4.59 5.76
N PHE A 108 2.82 5.50 4.81
CA PHE A 108 2.57 6.92 5.06
C PHE A 108 1.22 7.37 4.47
N SER A 109 0.19 6.50 4.45
CA SER A 109 -1.07 6.72 3.71
C SER A 109 -0.88 6.68 2.18
N HIS A 110 -1.86 7.11 1.39
CA HIS A 110 -1.75 7.25 -0.07
C HIS A 110 -2.64 8.40 -0.61
N GLY A 111 -2.28 8.99 -1.75
CA GLY A 111 -3.00 10.08 -2.42
C GLY A 111 -2.56 11.49 -1.98
N LYS A 112 -3.33 12.53 -2.34
CA LYS A 112 -2.95 13.97 -2.20
C LYS A 112 -2.65 14.48 -0.79
N HIS A 113 -2.85 13.66 0.24
CA HIS A 113 -2.60 14.02 1.65
C HIS A 113 -1.68 13.00 2.33
N ALA A 114 -0.91 12.25 1.54
CA ALA A 114 0.14 11.35 1.97
C ALA A 114 1.49 12.01 1.72
#